data_AF-A0A0Q8TSF5-F1
#
_entry.id   AF-A0A0Q8TSF5-F1
#
_cell.length_a   1.000
_cell.length_b   1.000
_cell.length_c   1.000
_cell.angle_alpha   90.00
_cell.angle_beta   90.00
_cell.angle_gamma   90.00
#
_symmetry.space_group_name_H-M   'P 1'
#
loop_
_entity.id
_entity.type
_entity.pdbx_description
1 polymer ?
#
loop_
_entity_poly.entity_id
_entity_poly.type
_entity_poly.pdbx_seq_one_letter_code
_entity_poly.pdbx_strand_id
1 'polypeptide(L)'
;MRLLQRAITALILGLAVVAPSVAGEAKESHSARPGLFFAWLSPDDGSVVVQFDDPAHVRALARHCNAGRGVFSTQTGVQYQCKMEVPKNASGQEQWDSAEASVQGEVPKSDTRQFGLFSTAPVRATRWATRRISAPEVEAIAALLGSDTKRFGAVQRQLKLATASVVSQPGSPTVAIIVPGRVVEDRAAFYHARRHHVFTKNGSGVSYLGEVPGKPVSFADIDQATQLPGLVVSEGCDGWCITLWSLAGGLAQVGRFGGH
;
A
#
# COMPACT_ATOMS: atom_id res chain seq x y z
N MET A 1 -74.56 -19.98 -26.28
CA MET A 1 -75.24 -18.67 -26.12
C MET A 1 -74.75 -18.07 -24.81
N ARG A 2 -73.94 -16.99 -24.89
CA ARG A 2 -74.25 -15.62 -24.39
C ARG A 2 -74.34 -15.58 -22.84
N LEU A 3 -73.57 -14.80 -22.07
CA LEU A 3 -72.93 -13.50 -22.28
C LEU A 3 -71.80 -13.25 -21.25
N LEU A 4 -70.76 -12.58 -21.76
CA LEU A 4 -69.92 -11.50 -21.21
C LEU A 4 -69.90 -11.12 -19.71
N GLN A 5 -68.68 -10.70 -19.34
CA GLN A 5 -68.29 -9.60 -18.43
C GLN A 5 -68.24 -9.88 -16.92
N ARG A 6 -67.00 -9.97 -16.40
CA ARG A 6 -66.34 -8.84 -15.73
C ARG A 6 -64.85 -9.11 -15.55
N ALA A 7 -64.05 -8.29 -16.21
CA ALA A 7 -62.61 -8.16 -15.98
C ALA A 7 -62.38 -7.41 -14.66
N ILE A 8 -61.55 -7.96 -13.77
CA ILE A 8 -60.81 -7.17 -12.79
C ILE A 8 -59.36 -7.58 -12.87
N THR A 9 -58.60 -6.69 -13.48
CA THR A 9 -57.15 -6.62 -13.58
C THR A 9 -56.54 -6.56 -12.19
N ALA A 10 -55.70 -7.52 -11.82
CA ALA A 10 -54.76 -7.39 -10.71
C ALA A 10 -53.35 -7.59 -11.29
N LEU A 11 -52.82 -6.50 -11.85
CA LEU A 11 -51.43 -6.40 -12.28
C LEU A 11 -50.58 -6.30 -11.01
N ILE A 12 -50.09 -7.43 -10.50
CA ILE A 12 -49.09 -7.44 -9.44
C ILE A 12 -47.79 -6.96 -10.08
N LEU A 13 -47.49 -5.67 -9.94
CA LEU A 13 -46.15 -5.13 -10.15
C LEU A 13 -45.22 -5.84 -9.16
N GLY A 14 -44.48 -6.82 -9.66
CA GLY A 14 -43.26 -7.28 -9.02
C GLY A 14 -42.25 -6.14 -9.04
N LEU A 15 -42.29 -5.30 -8.01
CA LEU A 15 -41.19 -4.41 -7.64
C LEU A 15 -39.99 -5.31 -7.35
N ALA A 16 -39.14 -5.51 -8.37
CA ALA A 16 -37.76 -5.88 -8.14
C ALA A 16 -37.20 -4.77 -7.24
N VAL A 17 -37.00 -5.11 -5.97
CA VAL A 17 -36.22 -4.32 -5.04
C VAL A 17 -34.83 -4.25 -5.66
N VAL A 18 -34.58 -3.20 -6.43
CA VAL A 18 -33.23 -2.77 -6.77
C VAL A 18 -32.62 -2.47 -5.40
N ALA A 19 -31.81 -3.40 -4.91
CA ALA A 19 -30.98 -3.14 -3.74
C ALA A 19 -30.32 -1.79 -3.98
N PRO A 20 -30.34 -0.86 -3.00
CA PRO A 20 -29.61 0.38 -3.16
C PRO A 20 -28.17 -0.03 -3.44
N SER A 21 -27.68 0.35 -4.62
CA SER A 21 -26.29 0.29 -4.98
C SER A 21 -25.54 1.08 -3.91
N VAL A 22 -25.00 0.37 -2.91
CA VAL A 22 -24.14 0.98 -1.91
C VAL A 22 -22.92 1.48 -2.65
N ALA A 23 -22.71 2.78 -2.55
CA ALA A 23 -21.62 3.50 -3.17
C ALA A 23 -20.26 3.05 -2.59
N GLY A 24 -19.29 2.86 -3.48
CA GLY A 24 -17.88 2.57 -3.19
C GLY A 24 -17.54 1.09 -3.36
N GLU A 25 -16.57 0.79 -4.23
CA GLU A 25 -16.01 -0.56 -4.30
C GLU A 25 -15.28 -0.88 -2.99
N ALA A 26 -15.37 -2.13 -2.54
CA ALA A 26 -14.68 -2.56 -1.33
C ALA A 26 -13.18 -2.25 -1.46
N LYS A 27 -12.58 -1.69 -0.41
CA LYS A 27 -11.16 -1.40 -0.43
C LYS A 27 -10.39 -2.70 -0.34
N GLU A 28 -9.41 -2.84 -1.21
CA GLU A 28 -8.61 -4.05 -1.34
C GLU A 28 -7.20 -3.81 -0.83
N SER A 29 -6.75 -4.64 0.08
CA SER A 29 -5.34 -4.82 0.41
C SER A 29 -4.84 -6.09 -0.28
N HIS A 30 -3.78 -5.96 -1.04
CA HIS A 30 -3.11 -7.11 -1.65
C HIS A 30 -1.62 -7.08 -1.28
N SER A 31 -1.08 -8.24 -0.89
CA SER A 31 0.30 -8.34 -0.41
C SER A 31 1.01 -9.61 -0.90
N ALA A 32 2.25 -9.45 -1.34
CA ALA A 32 3.15 -10.56 -1.64
C ALA A 32 3.88 -11.08 -0.39
N ARG A 33 3.68 -10.42 0.77
CA ARG A 33 4.47 -10.66 1.99
C ARG A 33 3.59 -11.24 3.09
N PRO A 34 3.86 -12.48 3.54
CA PRO A 34 3.04 -13.14 4.56
C PRO A 34 2.87 -12.27 5.81
N GLY A 35 1.63 -12.08 6.24
CA GLY A 35 1.32 -11.35 7.47
C GLY A 35 1.48 -9.83 7.39
N LEU A 36 1.85 -9.26 6.24
CA LEU A 36 1.79 -7.83 5.99
C LEU A 36 0.53 -7.47 5.22
N PHE A 37 -0.28 -6.54 5.73
CA PHE A 37 -1.53 -6.12 5.08
C PHE A 37 -1.91 -4.69 5.45
N PHE A 38 -2.73 -4.05 4.63
CA PHE A 38 -3.29 -2.73 4.89
C PHE A 38 -4.69 -2.85 5.49
N ALA A 39 -5.04 -1.95 6.40
CA ALA A 39 -6.39 -1.83 6.95
C ALA A 39 -6.68 -0.38 7.35
N TRP A 40 -7.95 -0.05 7.60
CA TRP A 40 -8.35 1.27 8.09
C TRP A 40 -8.00 1.47 9.57
N LEU A 41 -7.83 2.74 9.97
CA LEU A 41 -7.59 3.18 11.35
C LEU A 41 -8.67 4.16 11.83
N SER A 42 -9.17 5.09 10.99
CA SER A 42 -10.26 6.03 11.32
C SER A 42 -10.60 6.99 10.17
N PRO A 43 -11.79 7.63 10.18
CA PRO A 43 -12.97 7.31 11.00
C PRO A 43 -13.71 6.07 10.47
N ASP A 44 -13.21 5.48 9.39
CA ASP A 44 -13.75 4.27 8.82
C ASP A 44 -13.24 3.07 9.64
N ASP A 45 -14.00 2.61 10.63
CA ASP A 45 -13.77 1.31 11.29
C ASP A 45 -14.23 0.13 10.40
N GLY A 46 -14.14 0.30 9.08
CA GLY A 46 -14.65 -0.61 8.07
C GLY A 46 -13.71 -1.78 7.79
N SER A 47 -14.27 -2.88 7.30
CA SER A 47 -13.47 -3.99 6.81
C SER A 47 -12.74 -3.61 5.51
N VAL A 48 -11.55 -4.18 5.35
CA VAL A 48 -10.77 -4.16 4.10
C VAL A 48 -10.69 -5.58 3.59
N VAL A 49 -10.94 -5.77 2.30
CA VAL A 49 -10.76 -7.08 1.65
C VAL A 49 -9.26 -7.33 1.52
N VAL A 50 -8.74 -8.28 2.27
CA VAL A 50 -7.33 -8.66 2.27
C VAL A 50 -7.11 -9.89 1.38
N GLN A 51 -6.12 -9.79 0.51
CA GLN A 51 -5.66 -10.81 -0.42
C GLN A 51 -4.14 -10.96 -0.33
N PHE A 52 -3.65 -12.15 -0.63
CA PHE A 52 -2.23 -12.43 -0.78
C PHE A 52 -1.99 -13.22 -2.06
N ASP A 53 -0.76 -13.21 -2.58
CA ASP A 53 -0.35 -14.04 -3.73
C ASP A 53 -0.61 -15.54 -3.48
N ASP A 54 -0.52 -15.97 -2.22
CA ASP A 54 -0.86 -17.33 -1.78
C ASP A 54 -2.04 -17.29 -0.78
N PRO A 55 -3.19 -17.91 -1.11
CA PRO A 55 -4.36 -18.03 -0.23
C PRO A 55 -4.05 -18.65 1.15
N ALA A 56 -2.97 -19.44 1.28
CA ALA A 56 -2.54 -19.95 2.59
C ALA A 56 -2.21 -18.82 3.58
N HIS A 57 -1.76 -17.67 3.10
CA HIS A 57 -1.49 -16.50 3.93
C HIS A 57 -2.77 -15.80 4.41
N VAL A 58 -3.85 -15.80 3.62
CA VAL A 58 -5.18 -15.35 4.08
C VAL A 58 -5.63 -16.21 5.26
N ARG A 59 -5.55 -17.53 5.12
CA ARG A 59 -5.88 -18.49 6.20
C ARG A 59 -5.03 -18.28 7.45
N ALA A 60 -3.73 -18.07 7.27
CA ALA A 60 -2.81 -17.85 8.39
C ALA A 60 -3.13 -16.55 9.12
N LEU A 61 -3.42 -15.47 8.39
CA LEU A 61 -3.84 -14.19 8.96
C LEU A 61 -5.18 -14.32 9.69
N ALA A 62 -6.16 -15.03 9.11
CA ALA A 62 -7.48 -15.22 9.70
C ALA A 62 -7.37 -15.95 11.05
N ARG A 63 -6.59 -17.04 11.09
CA ARG A 63 -6.29 -17.76 12.34
C ARG A 63 -5.57 -16.88 13.36
N HIS A 64 -4.64 -16.03 12.92
CA HIS A 64 -3.92 -15.13 13.81
C HIS A 64 -4.88 -14.12 14.47
N CYS A 65 -5.65 -13.38 13.65
CA CYS A 65 -6.58 -12.36 14.11
C CYS A 65 -7.69 -12.96 14.99
N ASN A 66 -8.31 -14.05 14.54
CA ASN A 66 -9.44 -14.67 15.26
C ASN A 66 -9.01 -15.43 16.53
N ALA A 67 -7.70 -15.65 16.72
CA ALA A 67 -7.16 -16.09 18.01
C ALA A 67 -6.95 -14.95 19.02
N GLY A 68 -7.35 -13.72 18.69
CA GLY A 68 -7.17 -12.53 19.55
C GLY A 68 -5.73 -12.06 19.65
N ARG A 69 -4.88 -12.42 18.67
CA ARG A 69 -3.49 -11.96 18.63
C ARG A 69 -3.41 -10.58 17.97
N GLY A 70 -2.57 -9.72 18.54
CA GLY A 70 -2.40 -8.36 18.04
C GLY A 70 -1.56 -8.27 16.78
N VAL A 71 -1.87 -7.27 15.96
CA VAL A 71 -1.09 -6.86 14.78
C VAL A 71 -0.42 -5.52 15.06
N PHE A 72 0.72 -5.27 14.44
CA PHE A 72 1.58 -4.12 14.76
C PHE A 72 1.67 -3.18 13.58
N SER A 73 1.46 -1.89 13.80
CA SER A 73 1.71 -0.88 12.77
C SER A 73 3.20 -0.88 12.41
N THR A 74 3.51 -1.12 11.15
CA THR A 74 4.90 -1.13 10.62
C THR A 74 5.57 0.25 10.66
N GLN A 75 4.79 1.33 10.83
CA GLN A 75 5.29 2.70 10.92
C GLN A 75 5.56 3.14 12.36
N THR A 76 4.77 2.69 13.33
CA THR A 76 4.84 3.18 14.72
C THR A 76 5.19 2.10 15.75
N GLY A 77 5.04 0.82 15.41
CA GLY A 77 5.17 -0.31 16.34
C GLY A 77 4.00 -0.48 17.29
N VAL A 78 2.98 0.39 17.24
CA VAL A 78 1.79 0.29 18.09
C VAL A 78 1.03 -0.99 17.75
N GLN A 79 0.56 -1.68 18.79
CA GLN A 79 -0.23 -2.90 18.67
C GLN A 79 -1.72 -2.57 18.58
N TYR A 80 -2.40 -3.27 17.69
CA TYR A 80 -3.83 -3.21 17.44
C TYR A 80 -4.44 -4.60 17.54
N GLN A 81 -5.75 -4.67 17.77
CA GLN A 81 -6.53 -5.90 17.62
C GLN A 81 -6.97 -6.07 16.18
N CYS A 82 -7.08 -7.32 15.73
CA CYS A 82 -7.52 -7.65 14.39
C CYS A 82 -8.63 -8.70 14.45
N LYS A 83 -9.65 -8.56 13.59
CA LYS A 83 -10.67 -9.58 13.36
C LYS A 83 -10.79 -9.82 11.86
N MET A 84 -10.98 -11.08 11.47
CA MET A 84 -11.10 -11.48 10.08
C MET A 84 -12.41 -12.24 9.85
N GLU A 85 -13.15 -11.87 8.81
CA GLU A 85 -14.38 -12.53 8.37
C GLU A 85 -14.17 -13.10 6.97
N VAL A 86 -14.48 -14.39 6.79
CA VAL A 86 -14.24 -15.11 5.55
C VAL A 86 -15.55 -15.22 4.78
N PRO A 87 -15.61 -14.75 3.52
CA PRO A 87 -16.83 -14.84 2.72
C PRO A 87 -17.21 -16.31 2.50
N LYS A 88 -18.52 -16.57 2.43
CA LYS A 88 -19.08 -17.90 2.13
C LYS A 88 -19.74 -17.89 0.77
N ASN A 89 -19.54 -18.95 -0.01
CA ASN A 89 -20.21 -19.13 -1.28
C ASN A 89 -21.69 -19.50 -1.10
N ALA A 90 -22.44 -19.64 -2.21
CA ALA A 90 -23.86 -20.01 -2.18
C ALA A 90 -24.15 -21.37 -1.51
N SER A 91 -23.18 -22.27 -1.42
CA SER A 91 -23.28 -23.55 -0.71
C SER A 91 -22.91 -23.46 0.78
N GLY A 92 -22.56 -22.26 1.28
CA GLY A 92 -22.14 -22.03 2.66
C GLY A 92 -20.68 -22.37 2.96
N GLN A 93 -19.88 -22.75 1.95
CA GLN A 93 -18.46 -23.05 2.11
C GLN A 93 -17.63 -21.77 2.11
N GLU A 94 -16.63 -21.71 2.98
CA GLU A 94 -15.69 -20.59 3.08
C GLU A 94 -14.82 -20.45 1.83
N GLN A 95 -14.71 -19.23 1.32
CA GLN A 95 -13.87 -18.85 0.20
C GLN A 95 -12.61 -18.17 0.72
N TRP A 96 -11.45 -18.74 0.39
CA TRP A 96 -10.18 -18.35 1.01
C TRP A 96 -9.29 -17.47 0.12
N ASP A 97 -9.79 -17.06 -1.03
CA ASP A 97 -9.06 -16.18 -1.96
C ASP A 97 -8.91 -14.77 -1.37
N SER A 98 -9.84 -14.38 -0.51
CA SER A 98 -9.81 -13.13 0.24
C SER A 98 -10.53 -13.28 1.58
N ALA A 99 -10.33 -12.33 2.48
CA ALA A 99 -11.12 -12.20 3.70
C ALA A 99 -11.21 -10.73 4.10
N GLU A 100 -12.27 -10.37 4.79
CA GLU A 100 -12.50 -9.03 5.31
C GLU A 100 -11.78 -8.85 6.65
N ALA A 101 -10.80 -7.97 6.71
CA ALA A 101 -10.05 -7.64 7.91
C ALA A 101 -10.53 -6.31 8.51
N SER A 102 -10.76 -6.30 9.81
CA SER A 102 -10.97 -5.08 10.60
C SER A 102 -9.87 -4.98 11.66
N VAL A 103 -9.36 -3.77 11.87
CA VAL A 103 -8.32 -3.47 12.85
C VAL A 103 -8.84 -2.42 13.82
N GLN A 104 -8.71 -2.68 15.11
CA GLN A 104 -9.25 -1.84 16.18
C GLN A 104 -8.16 -1.54 17.21
N GLY A 105 -8.10 -0.30 17.69
CA GLY A 105 -7.14 0.11 18.71
C GLY A 105 -7.17 1.61 18.93
N GLU A 106 -6.15 2.14 19.60
CA GLU A 106 -6.05 3.59 19.79
C GLU A 106 -5.76 4.27 18.45
N VAL A 107 -6.70 5.12 18.07
CA VAL A 107 -6.69 5.81 16.79
C VAL A 107 -6.10 7.22 16.97
N PRO A 108 -5.20 7.68 16.08
CA PRO A 108 -4.82 9.08 16.01
C PRO A 108 -6.05 9.98 15.78
N LYS A 109 -6.24 11.01 16.60
CA LYS A 109 -7.30 12.02 16.38
C LYS A 109 -7.05 12.72 15.04
N SER A 110 -7.87 12.41 14.04
CA SER A 110 -7.76 12.96 12.70
C SER A 110 -9.13 13.03 12.05
N ASP A 111 -9.41 14.15 11.40
CA ASP A 111 -10.65 14.36 10.64
C ASP A 111 -10.56 13.80 9.21
N THR A 112 -9.46 13.16 8.85
CA THR A 112 -9.23 12.56 7.53
C THR A 112 -9.14 11.04 7.63
N ARG A 113 -9.62 10.34 6.60
CA ARG A 113 -9.47 8.89 6.47
C ARG A 113 -8.00 8.47 6.57
N GLN A 114 -7.70 7.51 7.44
CA GLN A 114 -6.36 7.00 7.69
C GLN A 114 -6.31 5.50 7.50
N PHE A 115 -5.35 5.03 6.70
CA PHE A 115 -5.00 3.62 6.60
C PHE A 115 -3.70 3.34 7.36
N GLY A 116 -3.54 2.10 7.83
CA GLY A 116 -2.31 1.59 8.40
C GLY A 116 -1.74 0.44 7.57
N LEU A 117 -0.43 0.21 7.69
CA LEU A 117 0.23 -1.00 7.21
C LEU A 117 0.62 -1.83 8.44
N PHE A 118 0.10 -3.05 8.53
CA PHE A 118 0.20 -3.90 9.70
C PHE A 118 1.03 -5.14 9.44
N SER A 119 1.63 -5.65 10.52
CA SER A 119 2.39 -6.90 10.55
C SER A 119 1.86 -7.81 11.65
N THR A 120 1.75 -9.10 11.39
CA THR A 120 1.47 -10.11 12.44
C THR A 120 2.68 -10.37 13.35
N ALA A 121 3.87 -9.93 12.95
CA ALA A 121 5.08 -10.02 13.75
C ALA A 121 5.38 -8.65 14.42
N PRO A 122 5.85 -8.63 15.68
CA PRO A 122 6.32 -7.42 16.32
C PRO A 122 7.37 -6.71 15.45
N VAL A 123 7.15 -5.42 15.20
CA VAL A 123 8.09 -4.57 14.49
C VAL A 123 8.86 -3.72 15.48
N ARG A 124 10.13 -3.47 15.19
CA ARG A 124 10.86 -2.41 15.91
C ARG A 124 10.17 -1.11 15.53
N ALA A 125 9.80 -0.30 16.52
CA ALA A 125 9.24 1.04 16.30
C ALA A 125 10.33 1.96 15.72
N THR A 126 10.72 1.70 14.47
CA THR A 126 11.84 2.33 13.82
C THR A 126 11.45 3.74 13.42
N ARG A 127 12.05 4.73 14.08
CA ARG A 127 11.87 6.12 13.72
C ARG A 127 12.76 6.49 12.54
N TRP A 128 12.20 6.46 11.33
CA TRP A 128 12.90 6.89 10.13
C TRP A 128 13.20 8.39 10.15
N ALA A 129 14.47 8.76 10.03
CA ALA A 129 14.91 10.14 9.89
C ALA A 129 14.98 10.50 8.41
N THR A 130 14.45 11.67 8.04
CA THR A 130 14.58 12.23 6.69
C THR A 130 15.41 13.50 6.74
N ARG A 131 16.39 13.62 5.84
CA ARG A 131 17.20 14.82 5.66
C ARG A 131 17.42 15.14 4.19
N ARG A 132 17.92 16.34 3.90
CA ARG A 132 18.41 16.67 2.55
C ARG A 132 19.66 15.86 2.24
N ILE A 133 19.84 15.57 0.95
CA ILE A 133 21.07 14.99 0.42
C ILE A 133 22.27 15.93 0.68
N SER A 134 23.43 15.34 0.96
CA SER A 134 24.69 16.05 1.14
C SER A 134 25.49 16.13 -0.17
N ALA A 135 26.43 17.08 -0.27
CA ALA A 135 27.28 17.21 -1.46
C ALA A 135 28.06 15.91 -1.79
N PRO A 136 28.68 15.20 -0.82
CA PRO A 136 29.34 13.93 -1.11
C PRO A 136 28.39 12.84 -1.64
N GLU A 137 27.12 12.85 -1.25
CA GLU A 137 26.11 11.92 -1.77
C GLU A 137 25.68 12.30 -3.20
N VAL A 138 25.56 13.59 -3.50
CA VAL A 138 25.30 14.08 -4.85
C VAL A 138 26.45 13.67 -5.79
N GLU A 139 27.69 13.88 -5.37
CA GLU A 139 28.89 13.49 -6.13
C GLU A 139 28.95 11.98 -6.37
N ALA A 140 28.68 11.18 -5.34
CA ALA A 140 28.67 9.72 -5.48
C ALA A 140 27.57 9.21 -6.43
N ILE A 141 26.38 9.82 -6.40
CA ILE A 141 25.32 9.50 -7.38
C ILE A 141 25.73 9.96 -8.78
N ALA A 142 26.29 11.16 -8.94
CA ALA A 142 26.74 11.67 -10.23
C ALA A 142 27.84 10.77 -10.83
N ALA A 143 28.78 10.30 -10.02
CA ALA A 143 29.81 9.35 -10.43
C ALA A 143 29.22 8.00 -10.88
N LEU A 144 28.26 7.45 -10.12
CA LEU A 144 27.54 6.23 -10.52
C LEU A 144 26.84 6.42 -11.88
N LEU A 145 26.10 7.52 -12.06
CA LEU A 145 25.38 7.79 -13.30
C LEU A 145 26.33 8.02 -14.49
N GLY A 146 27.50 8.60 -14.25
CA GLY A 146 28.54 8.81 -15.26
C GLY A 146 29.33 7.54 -15.62
N SER A 147 29.31 6.50 -14.78
CA SER A 147 30.08 5.27 -15.00
C SER A 147 29.59 4.42 -16.17
N ASP A 148 28.29 4.50 -16.50
CA ASP A 148 27.67 3.80 -17.63
C ASP A 148 26.57 4.67 -18.23
N THR A 149 26.96 5.49 -19.21
CA THR A 149 26.04 6.40 -19.89
C THR A 149 24.99 5.68 -20.74
N LYS A 150 25.26 4.45 -21.19
CA LYS A 150 24.27 3.64 -21.93
C LYS A 150 23.14 3.22 -21.01
N ARG A 151 23.47 2.80 -19.78
CA ARG A 151 22.48 2.40 -18.78
C ARG A 151 21.78 3.60 -18.12
N PHE A 152 22.55 4.64 -17.77
CA PHE A 152 22.05 5.70 -16.89
C PHE A 152 21.76 7.02 -17.59
N GLY A 153 22.10 7.19 -18.88
CA GLY A 153 21.95 8.48 -19.57
C GLY A 153 20.51 9.00 -19.64
N ALA A 154 19.50 8.12 -19.67
CA ALA A 154 18.10 8.53 -19.56
C ALA A 154 17.74 8.95 -18.12
N VAL A 155 18.18 8.17 -17.13
CA VAL A 155 17.94 8.45 -15.71
C VAL A 155 18.57 9.78 -15.31
N GLN A 156 19.84 10.00 -15.65
CA GLN A 156 20.57 11.22 -15.28
C GLN A 156 19.87 12.49 -15.76
N ARG A 157 19.31 12.49 -16.97
CA ARG A 157 18.63 13.67 -17.56
C ARG A 157 17.33 14.07 -16.85
N GLN A 158 16.70 13.15 -16.10
CA GLN A 158 15.44 13.42 -15.42
C GLN A 158 15.59 13.73 -13.92
N LEU A 159 16.76 13.49 -13.33
CA LEU A 159 16.95 13.64 -11.87
C LEU A 159 17.06 15.09 -11.44
N LYS A 160 16.40 15.40 -10.32
CA LYS A 160 16.59 16.65 -9.56
C LYS A 160 17.41 16.37 -8.30
N LEU A 161 18.68 16.04 -8.48
CA LEU A 161 19.58 15.59 -7.39
C LEU A 161 19.61 16.53 -6.18
N ALA A 162 19.68 17.84 -6.39
CA ALA A 162 19.69 18.82 -5.30
C ALA A 162 18.43 18.81 -4.41
N THR A 163 17.34 18.19 -4.87
CA THR A 163 16.07 18.06 -4.15
C THR A 163 15.86 16.66 -3.55
N ALA A 164 16.86 15.79 -3.65
CA ALA A 164 16.78 14.44 -3.13
C ALA A 164 16.65 14.43 -1.60
N SER A 165 15.89 13.45 -1.11
CA SER A 165 15.73 13.17 0.31
C SER A 165 16.48 11.90 0.68
N VAL A 166 17.19 11.93 1.80
CA VAL A 166 17.88 10.77 2.36
C VAL A 166 17.11 10.29 3.57
N VAL A 167 16.83 8.99 3.62
CA VAL A 167 16.05 8.32 4.65
C VAL A 167 16.91 7.23 5.28
N SER A 168 16.98 7.23 6.60
CA SER A 168 17.75 6.24 7.34
C SER A 168 17.21 6.02 8.73
N GLN A 169 17.58 4.89 9.34
CA GLN A 169 17.50 4.75 10.78
C GLN A 169 18.55 5.67 11.43
N PRO A 170 18.31 6.21 12.63
CA PRO A 170 19.32 6.97 13.37
C PRO A 170 20.58 6.14 13.58
N GLY A 171 21.73 6.69 13.19
CA GLY A 171 23.03 6.02 13.33
C GLY A 171 23.32 4.89 12.33
N SER A 172 22.40 4.55 11.42
CA SER A 172 22.70 3.55 10.39
C SER A 172 23.65 4.13 9.33
N PRO A 173 24.70 3.39 8.92
CA PRO A 173 25.54 3.74 7.80
C PRO A 173 24.87 3.46 6.44
N THR A 174 23.75 2.74 6.45
CA THR A 174 22.96 2.38 5.27
C THR A 174 21.79 3.34 5.14
N VAL A 175 21.66 3.97 3.97
CA VAL A 175 20.62 4.98 3.72
C VAL A 175 19.93 4.70 2.38
N ALA A 176 18.65 5.04 2.32
CA ALA A 176 17.90 5.16 1.07
C ALA A 176 17.92 6.63 0.61
N ILE A 177 18.12 6.86 -0.68
CA ILE A 177 18.14 8.20 -1.28
C ILE A 177 17.06 8.24 -2.36
N ILE A 178 16.08 9.12 -2.16
CA ILE A 178 14.89 9.27 -3.01
C ILE A 178 15.07 10.56 -3.80
N VAL A 179 15.23 10.44 -5.11
CA VAL A 179 15.50 11.55 -6.02
C VAL A 179 14.27 11.82 -6.88
N PRO A 180 13.67 13.02 -6.83
CA PRO A 180 12.58 13.38 -7.73
C PRO A 180 13.04 13.31 -9.19
N GLY A 181 12.26 12.64 -10.02
CA GLY A 181 12.48 12.47 -11.45
C GLY A 181 11.50 13.29 -12.28
N ARG A 182 11.15 12.72 -13.45
CA ARG A 182 10.18 13.31 -14.37
C ARG A 182 8.76 13.30 -13.81
N VAL A 183 7.95 14.23 -14.31
CA VAL A 183 6.50 14.20 -14.16
C VAL A 183 5.93 13.41 -15.33
N VAL A 184 4.99 12.52 -15.04
CA VAL A 184 4.20 11.76 -16.00
C VAL A 184 2.76 12.26 -15.87
N GLU A 185 2.20 12.71 -16.98
CA GLU A 185 0.83 13.22 -17.07
C GLU A 185 0.13 12.51 -18.23
N ASP A 186 -1.02 11.92 -17.95
CA ASP A 186 -1.96 11.42 -18.94
C ASP A 186 -3.31 12.08 -18.68
N ARG A 187 -3.64 13.06 -19.53
CA ARG A 187 -4.88 13.84 -19.41
C ARG A 187 -6.13 13.02 -19.72
N ALA A 188 -6.02 12.02 -20.59
CA ALA A 188 -7.16 11.16 -20.94
C ALA A 188 -7.51 10.22 -19.78
N ALA A 189 -6.49 9.80 -19.02
CA ALA A 189 -6.65 8.95 -17.84
C ALA A 189 -6.74 9.73 -16.51
N PHE A 190 -6.81 11.07 -16.54
CA PHE A 190 -6.75 11.95 -15.36
C PHE A 190 -5.58 11.62 -14.42
N TYR A 191 -4.47 11.14 -14.97
CA TYR A 191 -3.31 10.66 -14.23
C TYR A 191 -2.22 11.72 -14.20
N HIS A 192 -1.75 12.05 -13.01
CA HIS A 192 -0.62 12.95 -12.83
C HIS A 192 0.24 12.50 -11.65
N ALA A 193 1.47 12.05 -11.93
CA ALA A 193 2.39 11.57 -10.91
C ALA A 193 3.82 12.02 -11.19
N ARG A 194 4.58 12.29 -10.12
CA ARG A 194 6.02 12.48 -10.22
C ARG A 194 6.73 11.18 -9.87
N ARG A 195 7.51 10.67 -10.82
CA ARG A 195 8.38 9.51 -10.61
C ARG A 195 9.51 9.87 -9.65
N HIS A 196 9.90 8.92 -8.81
CA HIS A 196 11.04 9.09 -7.91
C HIS A 196 12.02 7.94 -8.09
N HIS A 197 13.30 8.27 -8.22
CA HIS A 197 14.36 7.31 -8.35
C HIS A 197 14.91 6.95 -6.99
N VAL A 198 15.11 5.66 -6.77
CA VAL A 198 15.59 5.13 -5.50
C VAL A 198 17.02 4.65 -5.66
N PHE A 199 17.88 5.20 -4.82
CA PHE A 199 19.25 4.75 -4.63
C PHE A 199 19.42 4.27 -3.19
N THR A 200 20.43 3.45 -2.97
CA THR A 200 20.91 3.13 -1.62
C THR A 200 22.38 3.47 -1.52
N LYS A 201 22.82 3.88 -0.33
CA LYS A 201 24.22 4.08 -0.03
C LYS A 201 24.58 3.33 1.23
N ASN A 202 25.71 2.64 1.21
CA ASN A 202 26.31 1.98 2.37
C ASN A 202 27.85 2.07 2.26
N GLY A 203 28.58 1.34 3.11
CA GLY A 203 30.06 1.33 3.08
C GLY A 203 30.69 0.88 1.75
N SER A 204 29.94 0.19 0.88
CA SER A 204 30.40 -0.26 -0.45
C SER A 204 30.18 0.77 -1.56
N GLY A 205 29.46 1.86 -1.29
CA GLY A 205 29.16 2.91 -2.26
C GLY A 205 27.66 3.11 -2.49
N VAL A 206 27.33 3.67 -3.66
CA VAL A 206 25.95 3.99 -4.06
C VAL A 206 25.47 2.97 -5.10
N SER A 207 24.23 2.52 -4.97
CA SER A 207 23.55 1.64 -5.93
C SER A 207 22.23 2.26 -6.39
N TYR A 208 21.91 2.11 -7.67
CA TYR A 208 20.60 2.49 -8.22
C TYR A 208 19.67 1.28 -8.19
N LEU A 209 18.51 1.41 -7.54
CA LEU A 209 17.55 0.31 -7.41
C LEU A 209 16.40 0.40 -8.43
N GLY A 210 16.00 1.59 -8.85
CA GLY A 210 14.93 1.76 -9.83
C GLY A 210 14.09 3.02 -9.62
N GLU A 211 12.88 2.99 -10.14
CA GLU A 211 11.90 4.07 -10.11
C GLU A 211 10.64 3.61 -9.38
N VAL A 212 10.13 4.44 -8.47
CA VAL A 212 8.80 4.29 -7.86
C VAL A 212 7.83 5.31 -8.45
N PRO A 213 6.53 4.99 -8.50
CA PRO A 213 5.62 5.71 -9.36
C PRO A 213 5.16 7.07 -8.80
N GLY A 214 5.28 7.27 -7.49
CA GLY A 214 4.90 8.50 -6.78
C GLY A 214 5.92 8.89 -5.71
N LYS A 215 5.60 9.93 -4.93
CA LYS A 215 6.42 10.32 -3.78
C LYS A 215 6.13 9.36 -2.62
N PRO A 216 7.15 8.82 -1.93
CA PRO A 216 6.93 8.14 -0.65
C PRO A 216 6.25 9.08 0.35
N VAL A 217 5.11 8.66 0.88
CA VAL A 217 4.32 9.40 1.88
C VAL A 217 4.62 8.95 3.31
N SER A 218 5.10 7.72 3.49
CA SER A 218 5.61 7.21 4.76
C SER A 218 6.64 6.10 4.56
N PHE A 219 7.32 5.72 5.64
CA PHE A 219 8.35 4.69 5.67
C PHE A 219 7.97 3.62 6.69
N ALA A 220 8.15 2.37 6.31
CA ALA A 220 7.70 1.22 7.09
C ALA A 220 8.85 0.25 7.37
N ASP A 221 8.84 -0.36 8.56
CA ASP A 221 9.77 -1.44 8.88
C ASP A 221 9.18 -2.79 8.44
N ILE A 222 9.48 -3.19 7.20
CA ILE A 222 8.98 -4.42 6.57
C ILE A 222 10.08 -5.47 6.35
N ASP A 223 11.35 -5.07 6.57
CA ASP A 223 12.57 -5.80 6.25
C ASP A 223 13.66 -5.50 7.30
N GLN A 224 13.38 -5.83 8.57
CA GLN A 224 14.21 -5.49 9.74
C GLN A 224 15.70 -5.85 9.61
N ALA A 225 16.05 -6.84 8.77
CA ALA A 225 17.43 -7.27 8.56
C ALA A 225 18.27 -6.27 7.74
N THR A 226 17.66 -5.40 6.95
CA THR A 226 18.37 -4.61 5.93
C THR A 226 18.72 -3.18 6.36
N GLN A 227 18.15 -2.70 7.48
CA GLN A 227 18.22 -1.29 7.92
C GLN A 227 17.70 -0.27 6.89
N LEU A 228 17.05 -0.75 5.81
CA LEU A 228 16.43 0.08 4.79
C LEU A 228 14.92 0.16 5.03
N PRO A 229 14.28 1.31 4.73
CA PRO A 229 12.84 1.44 4.87
C PRO A 229 12.12 0.73 3.72
N GLY A 230 10.96 0.16 4.03
CA GLY A 230 9.89 0.00 3.04
C GLY A 230 9.33 1.37 2.67
N LEU A 231 9.03 1.58 1.38
CA LEU A 231 8.47 2.83 0.89
C LEU A 231 6.95 2.67 0.71
N VAL A 232 6.16 3.44 1.45
CA VAL A 232 4.72 3.58 1.19
C VAL A 232 4.54 4.74 0.23
N VAL A 233 4.16 4.44 -1.00
CA VAL A 233 4.05 5.38 -2.11
C VAL A 233 2.58 5.63 -2.41
N SER A 234 2.20 6.90 -2.53
CA SER A 234 0.86 7.30 -2.98
C SER A 234 0.96 7.86 -4.40
N GLU A 235 0.08 7.38 -5.27
CA GLU A 235 -0.12 7.91 -6.61
C GLU A 235 -1.44 8.68 -6.67
N GLY A 236 -1.45 9.76 -7.47
CA GLY A 236 -2.69 10.46 -7.78
C GLY A 236 -3.53 9.61 -8.71
N CYS A 237 -4.66 9.11 -8.20
CA CYS A 237 -5.69 8.42 -8.95
C CYS A 237 -7.06 8.84 -8.42
N ASP A 238 -8.13 8.45 -9.10
CA ASP A 238 -9.46 8.50 -8.51
C ASP A 238 -9.51 7.46 -7.38
N GLY A 239 -9.87 7.84 -6.15
CA GLY A 239 -9.81 6.98 -4.96
C GLY A 239 -8.43 6.86 -4.29
N TRP A 240 -8.11 5.66 -3.78
CA TRP A 240 -6.84 5.38 -3.10
C TRP A 240 -5.93 4.52 -3.98
N CYS A 241 -4.71 4.98 -4.25
CA CYS A 241 -3.68 4.18 -4.92
C CYS A 241 -2.39 4.24 -4.11
N ILE A 242 -2.27 3.29 -3.18
CA ILE A 242 -1.12 3.15 -2.31
C ILE A 242 -0.37 1.88 -2.70
N THR A 243 0.96 1.97 -2.83
CA THR A 243 1.84 0.82 -3.06
C THR A 243 2.91 0.75 -1.99
N LEU A 244 3.30 -0.47 -1.62
CA LEU A 244 4.40 -0.77 -0.70
C LEU A 244 5.56 -1.33 -1.50
N TRP A 245 6.73 -0.73 -1.35
CA TRP A 245 7.94 -1.15 -2.03
C TRP A 245 9.01 -1.58 -1.02
N SER A 246 9.57 -2.77 -1.21
CA SER A 246 10.77 -3.23 -0.51
C SER A 246 12.02 -2.78 -1.26
N LEU A 247 13.07 -2.47 -0.49
CA LEU A 247 14.41 -2.19 -0.98
C LEU A 247 15.38 -3.35 -0.72
N ALA A 248 14.90 -4.42 -0.07
CA ALA A 248 15.71 -5.58 0.29
C ALA A 248 15.99 -6.43 -0.95
N GLY A 249 17.27 -6.54 -1.32
CA GLY A 249 17.69 -7.32 -2.50
C GLY A 249 17.34 -6.66 -3.85
N GLY A 250 16.82 -5.43 -3.85
CA GLY A 250 16.37 -4.71 -5.04
C GLY A 250 15.11 -3.90 -4.77
N LEU A 251 14.66 -3.11 -5.75
CA LEU A 251 13.38 -2.41 -5.66
C LEU A 251 12.26 -3.34 -6.15
N ALA A 252 11.35 -3.71 -5.27
CA ALA A 252 10.22 -4.58 -5.59
C ALA A 252 8.92 -4.07 -4.96
N GLN A 253 7.84 -4.03 -5.73
CA GLN A 253 6.51 -3.80 -5.16
C GLN A 253 6.07 -5.08 -4.44
N VAL A 254 5.71 -4.95 -3.18
CA VAL A 254 5.34 -6.08 -2.31
C VAL A 254 3.94 -5.95 -1.72
N GLY A 255 3.25 -4.84 -1.96
CA GLY A 255 1.86 -4.67 -1.57
C GLY A 255 1.20 -3.49 -2.28
N ARG A 256 -0.14 -3.51 -2.27
CA ARG A 256 -0.99 -2.44 -2.77
C ARG A 256 -2.23 -2.30 -1.89
N PHE A 257 -2.74 -1.09 -1.82
CA PHE A 257 -3.99 -0.76 -1.16
C PHE A 257 -4.75 0.24 -2.00
N GLY A 258 -6.02 -0.05 -2.29
CA GLY A 258 -6.83 0.84 -3.10
C GLY A 258 -8.31 0.50 -3.18
N GLY A 259 -9.01 1.26 -4.04
CA GLY A 259 -10.44 1.15 -4.30
C GLY A 259 -11.11 2.54 -4.33
N HIS A 260 -12.34 2.60 -4.86
CA HIS A 260 -13.13 3.84 -5.06
C HIS A 260 -14.21 4.06 -4.00
#